data_AF-A0A2E0UVP3-F1
#
_entry.id   AF-A0A2E0UVP3-F1
#
_cell.length_a   1.000
_cell.length_b   1.000
_cell.length_c   1.000
_cell.angle_alpha   90.00
_cell.angle_beta   90.00
_cell.angle_gamma   90.00
#
_symmetry.space_group_name_H-M   'P 1'
#
loop_
_entity.id
_entity.type
_entity.pdbx_description
1 polymer ?
#
loop_
_entity_poly.entity_id
_entity_poly.type
_entity_poly.pdbx_seq_one_letter_code
_entity_poly.pdbx_strand_id
1 'polypeptide(L)'
;MENLSRTEQLEEIKKELASIQYDFASIRDSVNLSNITDEIEDKKTMVSGFPLRIQKLRSENYVFDKDLEKQILQLKNHWTSNEPEIKRAISREMLPLKNDLRQMELQLKQAEIQKNNPIQAKKLLSSIKFSQDSLKNKVNSATKAIKGLYDSLNSEIQKMDQFLKWLEFSFKELDEACFKLLAHENLIMAVEAVWTKDGKEDKNDPRGNLFLTDQRLIFEQKEEVATKKVLFVTTERKLVQEELFSIPLSSIDDMKATEQGLFKNKDFLDLKLNSQATHHQIQLHLFGQDSADWLSMINKVNSGDYDKNRTKEVPQEVIDKIKNAPTICPSCGATIKAVILRGMDQFDCEYCGAVIRL
;
A
#
# COMPACT_ATOMS: atom_id res chain seq x y z
N MET A 1 44.37 28.77 26.82
CA MET A 1 44.21 28.38 25.41
C MET A 1 45.60 28.23 24.83
N GLU A 2 46.07 27.00 24.62
CA GLU A 2 47.38 26.75 24.00
C GLU A 2 47.40 27.34 22.59
N ASN A 3 48.38 28.19 22.30
CA ASN A 3 48.63 28.67 20.95
C ASN A 3 49.17 27.51 20.14
N LEU A 4 48.32 26.89 19.31
CA LEU A 4 48.72 25.91 18.30
C LEU A 4 49.94 26.43 17.53
N SER A 5 50.93 25.56 17.32
CA SER A 5 52.07 25.88 16.46
C SER A 5 51.59 26.22 15.05
N ARG A 6 52.36 27.03 14.31
CA ARG A 6 52.01 27.42 12.94
C ARG A 6 51.76 26.20 12.03
N THR A 7 52.51 25.13 12.23
CA THR A 7 52.35 23.87 11.48
C THR A 7 51.01 23.21 11.77
N GLU A 8 50.61 23.15 13.05
CA GLU A 8 49.30 22.59 13.44
C GLU A 8 48.14 23.42 12.91
N GLN A 9 48.25 24.76 12.93
CA GLN A 9 47.24 25.65 12.35
C GLN A 9 47.05 25.44 10.85
N LEU A 10 48.14 25.20 10.11
CA LEU A 10 48.10 24.93 8.68
C LEU A 10 47.48 23.57 8.36
N GLU A 11 47.75 22.55 9.18
CA GLU A 11 47.11 21.24 9.04
C GLU A 11 45.61 21.27 9.36
N GLU A 12 45.19 22.03 10.38
CA GLU A 12 43.78 22.27 10.69
C GLU A 12 43.05 22.93 9.50
N ILE A 13 43.64 23.97 8.91
CA ILE A 13 43.09 24.66 7.72
C ILE A 13 42.95 23.71 6.53
N LYS A 14 43.94 22.85 6.27
CA LYS A 14 43.86 21.86 5.18
C LYS A 14 42.71 20.88 5.38
N LYS A 15 42.54 20.37 6.61
CA LYS A 15 41.44 19.46 6.95
C LYS A 15 40.08 20.13 6.80
N GLU A 16 39.95 21.36 7.29
CA GLU A 16 38.70 22.12 7.22
C GLU A 16 38.34 22.46 5.76
N LEU A 17 39.32 22.88 4.96
CA LEU A 17 39.14 23.16 3.55
C LEU A 17 38.72 21.90 2.77
N ALA A 18 39.32 20.74 3.05
CA ALA A 18 38.92 19.47 2.46
C ALA A 18 37.47 19.08 2.84
N SER A 19 37.08 19.27 4.10
CA SER A 19 35.70 19.03 4.55
C SER A 19 34.69 19.93 3.83
N ILE A 20 35.01 21.23 3.70
CA ILE A 20 34.15 22.18 3.00
C ILE A 20 34.04 21.83 1.52
N GLN A 21 35.14 21.42 0.87
CA GLN A 21 35.13 20.97 -0.53
C GLN A 21 34.23 19.74 -0.74
N TYR A 22 34.27 18.77 0.18
CA TYR A 22 33.41 17.59 0.14
C TYR A 22 31.94 17.99 0.24
N ASP A 23 31.58 18.79 1.24
CA ASP A 23 30.19 19.21 1.40
C ASP A 23 29.71 20.11 0.26
N PHE A 24 30.59 20.96 -0.29
CA PHE A 24 30.29 21.80 -1.43
C PHE A 24 29.89 20.98 -2.65
N ALA A 25 30.51 19.81 -2.87
CA ALA A 25 30.10 18.88 -3.92
C ALA A 25 28.66 18.39 -3.72
N SER A 26 28.28 18.00 -2.50
CA SER A 26 26.91 17.56 -2.19
C SER A 26 25.87 18.67 -2.39
N ILE A 27 26.21 19.92 -2.03
CA ILE A 27 25.30 21.07 -2.21
C ILE A 27 25.13 21.40 -3.69
N ARG A 28 26.19 21.29 -4.49
CA ARG A 28 26.14 21.51 -5.94
C ARG A 28 25.06 20.66 -6.61
N ASP A 29 24.96 19.40 -6.21
CA ASP A 29 23.93 18.49 -6.74
C ASP A 29 22.53 18.94 -6.29
N SER A 30 22.41 19.30 -5.01
CA SER A 30 21.14 19.72 -4.39
C SER A 30 20.59 21.05 -4.94
N VAL A 31 21.47 21.98 -5.34
CA VAL A 31 21.09 23.30 -5.91
C VAL A 31 20.37 23.16 -7.26
N ASN A 32 20.59 22.06 -7.98
CA ASN A 32 19.86 21.80 -9.22
C ASN A 32 18.44 21.30 -8.98
N LEU A 33 18.05 21.02 -7.72
CA LEU A 33 16.74 20.48 -7.40
C LEU A 33 16.43 19.22 -8.24
N SER A 34 17.43 18.37 -8.47
CA SER A 34 17.29 17.14 -9.28
C SER A 34 16.30 16.18 -8.66
N ASN A 35 16.41 15.91 -7.35
CA ASN A 35 15.53 14.97 -6.65
C ASN A 35 14.04 15.29 -6.80
N ILE A 36 13.67 16.58 -6.73
CA ILE A 36 12.27 17.00 -6.90
C ILE A 36 11.84 16.94 -8.37
N THR A 37 12.78 17.17 -9.30
CA THR A 37 12.53 17.04 -10.74
C THR A 37 12.26 15.58 -11.10
N ASP A 38 13.06 14.65 -10.58
CA ASP A 38 12.90 13.22 -10.76
C ASP A 38 11.59 12.74 -10.14
N GLU A 39 11.27 13.19 -8.91
CA GLU A 39 10.00 12.89 -8.25
C GLU A 39 8.80 13.28 -9.12
N ILE A 40 8.83 14.43 -9.79
CA ILE A 40 7.75 14.88 -10.69
C ILE A 40 7.64 13.99 -11.93
N GLU A 41 8.74 13.59 -12.55
CA GLU A 41 8.70 12.69 -13.71
C GLU A 41 8.21 11.28 -13.33
N ASP A 42 8.55 10.79 -12.14
CA ASP A 42 8.03 9.54 -11.59
C ASP A 42 6.50 9.61 -11.40
N LYS A 43 5.99 10.71 -10.83
CA LYS A 43 4.52 10.91 -10.67
C LYS A 43 3.82 10.99 -12.01
N LYS A 44 4.41 11.67 -12.99
CA LYS A 44 3.87 11.72 -14.35
C LYS A 44 3.75 10.33 -14.97
N THR A 45 4.80 9.51 -14.82
CA THR A 45 4.83 8.13 -15.32
C THR A 45 3.75 7.29 -14.64
N MET A 46 3.67 7.38 -13.31
CA MET A 46 2.66 6.68 -12.50
C MET A 46 1.23 7.04 -12.94
N VAL A 47 0.90 8.32 -12.99
CA VAL A 47 -0.44 8.82 -13.37
C VAL A 47 -0.79 8.44 -14.81
N SER A 48 0.18 8.48 -15.72
CA SER A 48 -0.02 8.08 -17.11
C SER A 48 -0.29 6.58 -17.27
N GLY A 49 0.19 5.75 -16.34
CA GLY A 49 0.00 4.30 -16.34
C GLY A 49 -1.33 3.82 -15.76
N PHE A 50 -2.00 4.60 -14.91
CA PHE A 50 -3.26 4.20 -14.26
C PHE A 50 -4.36 3.70 -15.21
N PRO A 51 -4.63 4.34 -16.37
CA PRO A 51 -5.67 3.86 -17.29
C PRO A 51 -5.44 2.43 -17.81
N LEU A 52 -4.19 2.06 -18.07
CA LEU A 52 -3.85 0.72 -18.55
C LEU A 52 -4.01 -0.32 -17.43
N ARG A 53 -3.64 0.05 -16.20
CA ARG A 53 -3.80 -0.82 -15.02
C ARG A 53 -5.26 -1.15 -14.76
N ILE A 54 -6.15 -0.16 -14.76
CA ILE A 54 -7.59 -0.42 -14.60
C ILE A 54 -8.16 -1.21 -15.78
N GLN A 55 -7.73 -0.94 -17.02
CA GLN A 55 -8.17 -1.73 -18.17
C GLN A 55 -7.80 -3.22 -18.01
N LYS A 56 -6.59 -3.51 -17.51
CA LYS A 56 -6.16 -4.88 -17.21
C LYS A 56 -7.06 -5.52 -16.15
N LEU A 57 -7.31 -4.84 -15.04
CA LEU A 57 -8.21 -5.33 -13.99
C LEU A 57 -9.63 -5.61 -14.51
N ARG A 58 -10.17 -4.76 -15.40
CA ARG A 58 -11.46 -5.01 -16.07
C ARG A 58 -11.44 -6.27 -16.93
N SER A 59 -10.33 -6.53 -17.64
CA SER A 59 -10.17 -7.74 -18.43
C SER A 59 -10.08 -9.01 -17.57
N GLU A 60 -9.60 -8.88 -16.34
CA GLU A 60 -9.58 -9.92 -15.30
C GLU A 60 -10.91 -10.04 -14.54
N ASN A 61 -11.96 -9.37 -15.01
CA ASN A 61 -13.32 -9.41 -14.46
C ASN A 61 -13.49 -8.70 -13.09
N TYR A 62 -12.68 -7.67 -12.82
CA TYR A 62 -13.00 -6.71 -11.76
C TYR A 62 -14.20 -5.86 -12.16
N VAL A 63 -15.33 -6.06 -11.48
CA VAL A 63 -16.62 -5.44 -11.83
C VAL A 63 -17.03 -4.28 -10.93
N PHE A 64 -16.31 -3.99 -9.85
CA PHE A 64 -16.71 -2.96 -8.87
C PHE A 64 -16.10 -1.60 -9.17
N ASP A 65 -16.53 -0.57 -8.44
CA ASP A 65 -16.00 0.79 -8.56
C ASP A 65 -16.13 1.36 -9.98
N LYS A 66 -17.36 1.46 -10.48
CA LYS A 66 -17.67 1.87 -11.87
C LYS A 66 -17.20 3.28 -12.24
N ASP A 67 -16.97 4.13 -11.24
CA ASP A 67 -16.47 5.51 -11.41
C ASP A 67 -14.94 5.61 -11.37
N LEU A 68 -14.21 4.49 -11.17
CA LEU A 68 -12.76 4.48 -11.00
C LEU A 68 -12.02 5.04 -12.22
N GLU A 69 -12.44 4.69 -13.43
CA GLU A 69 -11.89 5.23 -14.68
C GLU A 69 -12.04 6.75 -14.76
N LYS A 70 -13.17 7.28 -14.30
CA LYS A 70 -13.43 8.73 -14.24
C LYS A 70 -12.54 9.40 -13.21
N GLN A 71 -12.37 8.81 -12.02
CA GLN A 71 -11.49 9.33 -10.97
C GLN A 71 -10.02 9.36 -11.45
N ILE A 72 -9.55 8.29 -12.11
CA ILE A 72 -8.22 8.21 -12.72
C ILE A 72 -8.04 9.31 -13.78
N LEU A 73 -9.04 9.54 -14.64
CA LEU A 73 -9.00 10.58 -15.65
C LEU A 73 -8.95 11.98 -15.02
N GLN A 74 -9.70 12.21 -13.94
CA GLN A 74 -9.66 13.48 -13.19
C GLN A 74 -8.27 13.72 -12.59
N LEU A 75 -7.66 12.72 -11.94
CA LEU A 75 -6.29 12.82 -11.42
C LEU A 75 -5.28 13.12 -12.53
N LYS A 76 -5.39 12.46 -13.68
CA LYS A 76 -4.54 12.72 -14.84
C LYS A 76 -4.68 14.16 -15.35
N ASN A 77 -5.90 14.66 -15.44
CA ASN A 77 -6.15 16.02 -15.88
C ASN A 77 -5.60 17.04 -14.87
N HIS A 78 -5.85 16.83 -13.57
CA HIS A 78 -5.31 17.67 -12.50
C HIS A 78 -3.78 17.71 -12.54
N TRP A 79 -3.11 16.56 -12.68
CA TRP A 79 -1.65 16.53 -12.82
C TRP A 79 -1.17 17.29 -14.06
N THR A 80 -1.75 17.02 -15.22
CA THR A 80 -1.38 17.66 -16.49
C THR A 80 -1.52 19.19 -16.44
N SER A 81 -2.55 19.70 -15.75
CA SER A 81 -2.76 21.13 -15.56
C SER A 81 -1.78 21.77 -14.58
N ASN A 82 -1.33 21.05 -13.54
CA ASN A 82 -0.44 21.59 -12.50
C ASN A 82 1.06 21.42 -12.83
N GLU A 83 1.46 20.38 -13.56
CA GLU A 83 2.87 20.09 -13.91
C GLU A 83 3.63 21.31 -14.45
N PRO A 84 3.09 22.12 -15.40
CA PRO A 84 3.80 23.30 -15.91
C PRO A 84 4.03 24.39 -14.86
N GLU A 85 3.13 24.53 -13.88
CA GLU A 85 3.32 25.47 -12.77
C GLU A 85 4.41 25.01 -11.81
N ILE A 86 4.42 23.72 -11.46
CA ILE A 86 5.47 23.13 -10.62
C ILE A 86 6.85 23.27 -11.29
N LYS A 87 6.94 22.99 -12.60
CA LYS A 87 8.19 23.18 -13.38
C LYS A 87 8.66 24.63 -13.43
N ARG A 88 7.72 25.59 -13.53
CA ARG A 88 8.03 27.03 -13.44
C ARG A 88 8.51 27.42 -12.03
N ALA A 89 7.93 26.84 -10.98
CA ALA A 89 8.37 27.08 -9.60
C ALA A 89 9.79 26.54 -9.37
N ILE A 90 10.10 25.33 -9.82
CA ILE A 90 11.46 24.76 -9.79
C ILE A 90 12.45 25.71 -10.46
N SER A 91 12.15 26.12 -11.71
CA SER A 91 13.04 27.01 -12.48
C SER A 91 13.28 28.35 -11.76
N ARG A 92 12.25 28.88 -11.10
CA ARG A 92 12.31 30.14 -10.33
C ARG A 92 13.20 30.01 -9.09
N GLU A 93 13.04 28.93 -8.33
CA GLU A 93 13.83 28.67 -7.12
C GLU A 93 15.30 28.32 -7.43
N MET A 94 15.56 27.62 -8.55
CA MET A 94 16.93 27.26 -8.95
C MET A 94 17.83 28.48 -9.22
N LEU A 95 17.26 29.58 -9.73
CA LEU A 95 18.06 30.75 -10.13
C LEU A 95 18.84 31.40 -8.96
N PRO A 96 18.21 31.81 -7.84
CA PRO A 96 18.94 32.35 -6.70
C PRO A 96 19.89 31.33 -6.07
N LEU A 97 19.51 30.04 -6.01
CA LEU A 97 20.37 28.98 -5.48
C LEU A 97 21.67 28.82 -6.28
N LYS A 98 21.59 28.85 -7.62
CA LYS A 98 22.75 28.81 -8.52
C LYS A 98 23.65 30.03 -8.37
N ASN A 99 23.05 31.21 -8.16
CA ASN A 99 23.81 32.43 -7.91
C ASN A 99 24.59 32.34 -6.59
N ASP A 100 23.95 31.88 -5.51
CA ASP A 100 24.60 31.69 -4.21
C ASP A 100 25.73 30.65 -4.26
N LEU A 101 25.49 29.54 -4.98
CA LEU A 101 26.50 28.50 -5.20
C LEU A 101 27.74 29.07 -5.90
N ARG A 102 27.54 29.86 -6.97
CA ARG A 102 28.66 30.51 -7.69
C ARG A 102 29.43 31.47 -6.81
N GLN A 103 28.77 32.22 -5.92
CA GLN A 103 29.47 33.09 -4.97
C GLN A 103 30.31 32.28 -3.98
N MET A 104 29.79 31.15 -3.50
CA MET A 104 30.52 30.24 -2.62
C MET A 104 31.74 29.62 -3.30
N GLU A 105 31.65 29.26 -4.59
CA GLU A 105 32.81 28.80 -5.39
C GLU A 105 33.93 29.83 -5.45
N LEU A 106 33.59 31.11 -5.60
CA LEU A 106 34.56 32.20 -5.61
C LEU A 106 35.24 32.34 -4.25
N GLN A 107 34.48 32.25 -3.15
CA GLN A 107 35.03 32.29 -1.79
C GLN A 107 35.95 31.11 -1.51
N LEU A 108 35.57 29.90 -1.97
CA LEU A 108 36.38 28.70 -1.80
C LEU A 108 37.72 28.81 -2.53
N LYS A 109 37.71 29.30 -3.78
CA LYS A 109 38.94 29.60 -4.54
C LYS A 109 39.82 30.63 -3.81
N GLN A 110 39.21 31.65 -3.21
CA GLN A 110 39.96 32.65 -2.44
C GLN A 110 40.57 32.04 -1.16
N ALA A 111 39.85 31.16 -0.47
CA ALA A 111 40.37 30.45 0.70
C ALA A 111 41.54 29.53 0.33
N GLU A 112 41.48 28.85 -0.82
CA GLU A 112 42.58 28.04 -1.34
C GLU A 112 43.84 28.86 -1.62
N ILE A 113 43.70 30.06 -2.20
CA ILE A 113 44.82 30.99 -2.42
C ILE A 113 45.44 31.43 -1.09
N GLN A 114 44.61 31.67 -0.07
CA GLN A 114 45.05 32.15 1.25
C GLN A 114 45.44 31.02 2.22
N LYS A 115 45.50 29.75 1.80
CA LYS A 115 45.71 28.58 2.68
C LYS A 115 46.99 28.65 3.54
N ASN A 116 48.00 29.40 3.10
CA ASN A 116 49.27 29.57 3.82
C ASN A 116 49.27 30.77 4.79
N ASN A 117 48.16 31.53 4.87
CA ASN A 117 47.95 32.64 5.78
C ASN A 117 46.84 32.28 6.79
N PRO A 118 47.19 31.77 7.99
CA PRO A 118 46.22 31.20 8.91
C PRO A 118 45.07 32.12 9.32
N ILE A 119 45.36 33.42 9.51
CA ILE A 119 44.36 34.41 9.93
C ILE A 119 43.32 34.64 8.82
N GLN A 120 43.79 34.87 7.59
CA GLN A 120 42.90 35.10 6.44
C GLN A 120 42.14 33.83 6.05
N ALA A 121 42.80 32.68 6.06
CA ALA A 121 42.17 31.39 5.79
C ALA A 121 41.04 31.10 6.79
N LYS A 122 41.27 31.22 8.11
CA LYS A 122 40.23 30.97 9.12
C LYS A 122 39.01 31.88 8.97
N LYS A 123 39.22 33.18 8.65
CA LYS A 123 38.12 34.12 8.38
C LYS A 123 37.29 33.69 7.16
N LEU A 124 37.95 33.32 6.06
CA LEU A 124 37.28 32.87 4.84
C LEU A 124 36.54 31.55 5.07
N LEU A 125 37.16 30.57 5.73
CA LEU A 125 36.54 29.27 6.04
C LEU A 125 35.27 29.44 6.88
N SER A 126 35.30 30.32 7.89
CA SER A 126 34.12 30.62 8.72
C SER A 126 32.98 31.24 7.90
N SER A 127 33.31 32.15 6.98
CA SER A 127 32.33 32.77 6.06
C SER A 127 31.75 31.76 5.07
N ILE A 128 32.57 30.83 4.58
CA ILE A 128 32.12 29.77 3.67
C ILE A 128 31.16 28.83 4.40
N LYS A 129 31.50 28.39 5.62
CA LYS A 129 30.61 27.55 6.44
C LYS A 129 29.24 28.19 6.67
N PHE A 130 29.20 29.47 7.03
CA PHE A 130 27.92 30.19 7.17
C PHE A 130 27.13 30.24 5.85
N SER A 131 27.81 30.53 4.74
CA SER A 131 27.18 30.56 3.41
C SER A 131 26.66 29.17 3.00
N GLN A 132 27.39 28.13 3.37
CA GLN A 132 27.06 26.73 3.14
C GLN A 132 25.77 26.34 3.88
N ASP A 133 25.67 26.64 5.17
CA ASP A 133 24.47 26.37 5.96
C ASP A 133 23.28 27.20 5.47
N SER A 134 23.52 28.47 5.10
CA SER A 134 22.49 29.31 4.49
C SER A 134 21.97 28.70 3.18
N LEU A 135 22.85 28.24 2.29
CA LEU A 135 22.46 27.63 1.02
C LEU A 135 21.72 26.30 1.23
N LYS A 136 22.18 25.43 2.14
CA LYS A 136 21.45 24.20 2.53
C LYS A 136 20.03 24.52 2.99
N ASN A 137 19.88 25.54 3.85
CA ASN A 137 18.58 25.96 4.35
C ASN A 137 17.68 26.53 3.23
N LYS A 138 18.24 27.31 2.30
CA LYS A 138 17.50 27.79 1.11
C LYS A 138 17.05 26.65 0.21
N VAL A 139 17.93 25.67 -0.08
CA VAL A 139 17.57 24.47 -0.87
C VAL A 139 16.42 23.70 -0.20
N ASN A 140 16.51 23.46 1.11
CA ASN A 140 15.47 22.77 1.86
C ASN A 140 14.14 23.54 1.84
N SER A 141 14.20 24.88 1.93
CA SER A 141 13.02 25.75 1.91
C SER A 141 12.36 25.77 0.53
N ALA A 142 13.16 25.90 -0.54
CA ALA A 142 12.71 25.79 -1.92
C ALA A 142 12.05 24.43 -2.19
N THR A 143 12.68 23.34 -1.74
CA THR A 143 12.13 21.99 -1.88
C THR A 143 10.77 21.86 -1.19
N LYS A 144 10.64 22.34 0.05
CA LYS A 144 9.37 22.33 0.78
C LYS A 144 8.30 23.18 0.10
N ALA A 145 8.67 24.37 -0.38
CA ALA A 145 7.75 25.26 -1.09
C ALA A 145 7.21 24.60 -2.36
N ILE A 146 8.09 23.97 -3.16
CA ILE A 146 7.71 23.25 -4.38
C ILE A 146 6.82 22.04 -4.04
N LYS A 147 7.18 21.23 -3.03
CA LYS A 147 6.34 20.11 -2.58
C LYS A 147 4.95 20.56 -2.14
N GLY A 148 4.86 21.69 -1.44
CA GLY A 148 3.58 22.28 -1.02
C GLY A 148 2.67 22.69 -2.18
N LEU A 149 3.18 22.82 -3.41
CA LEU A 149 2.33 23.12 -4.57
C LEU A 149 1.52 21.90 -5.04
N TYR A 150 1.92 20.68 -4.69
CA TYR A 150 1.31 19.46 -5.21
C TYR A 150 1.15 18.35 -4.17
N ASP A 151 1.32 18.62 -2.87
CA ASP A 151 1.27 17.63 -1.80
C ASP A 151 -0.09 16.91 -1.70
N SER A 152 -1.20 17.65 -1.79
CA SER A 152 -2.55 17.09 -1.79
C SER A 152 -2.77 16.19 -2.99
N LEU A 153 -2.41 16.66 -4.19
CA LEU A 153 -2.50 15.87 -5.41
C LEU A 153 -1.60 14.63 -5.36
N ASN A 154 -0.39 14.76 -4.81
CA ASN A 154 0.51 13.63 -4.59
C ASN A 154 -0.12 12.60 -3.64
N SER A 155 -0.76 13.04 -2.56
CA SER A 155 -1.48 12.15 -1.64
C SER A 155 -2.58 11.37 -2.36
N GLU A 156 -3.37 12.02 -3.20
CA GLU A 156 -4.41 11.36 -4.01
C GLU A 156 -3.82 10.35 -5.01
N ILE A 157 -2.73 10.73 -5.70
CA ILE A 157 -2.02 9.84 -6.64
C ILE A 157 -1.48 8.61 -5.90
N GLN A 158 -0.88 8.78 -4.71
CA GLN A 158 -0.38 7.65 -3.92
C GLN A 158 -1.49 6.72 -3.44
N LYS A 159 -2.62 7.27 -3.00
CA LYS A 159 -3.79 6.46 -2.61
C LYS A 159 -4.32 5.65 -3.78
N MET A 160 -4.44 6.26 -4.96
CA MET A 160 -4.88 5.57 -6.17
C MET A 160 -3.87 4.48 -6.60
N ASP A 161 -2.57 4.78 -6.57
CA ASP A 161 -1.52 3.80 -6.88
C ASP A 161 -1.58 2.58 -5.97
N GLN A 162 -1.72 2.83 -4.66
CA GLN A 162 -1.79 1.78 -3.65
C GLN A 162 -3.05 0.93 -3.80
N PHE A 163 -4.21 1.56 -4.04
CA PHE A 163 -5.46 0.86 -4.29
C PHE A 163 -5.36 -0.06 -5.52
N LEU A 164 -4.82 0.44 -6.64
CA LEU A 164 -4.60 -0.38 -7.83
C LEU A 164 -3.60 -1.52 -7.57
N LYS A 165 -2.55 -1.29 -6.77
CA LYS A 165 -1.61 -2.35 -6.37
C LYS A 165 -2.28 -3.45 -5.56
N TRP A 166 -3.17 -3.09 -4.64
CA TRP A 166 -3.94 -4.07 -3.87
C TRP A 166 -4.86 -4.89 -4.77
N LEU A 167 -5.55 -4.26 -5.73
CA LEU A 167 -6.37 -4.98 -6.71
C LEU A 167 -5.51 -5.92 -7.58
N GLU A 168 -4.38 -5.44 -8.10
CA GLU A 168 -3.46 -6.25 -8.90
C GLU A 168 -2.92 -7.46 -8.11
N PHE A 169 -2.55 -7.26 -6.84
CA PHE A 169 -2.21 -8.35 -5.93
C PHE A 169 -3.39 -9.33 -5.77
N SER A 170 -4.60 -8.79 -5.56
CA SER A 170 -5.80 -9.61 -5.33
C SER A 170 -6.09 -10.55 -6.50
N PHE A 171 -6.04 -10.04 -7.73
CA PHE A 171 -6.28 -10.85 -8.92
C PHE A 171 -5.14 -11.84 -9.21
N LYS A 172 -3.90 -11.46 -8.91
CA LYS A 172 -2.77 -12.39 -8.97
C LYS A 172 -2.97 -13.57 -8.01
N GLU A 173 -3.28 -13.29 -6.74
CA GLU A 173 -3.47 -14.36 -5.76
C GLU A 173 -4.71 -15.20 -6.05
N LEU A 174 -5.77 -14.61 -6.64
CA LEU A 174 -6.94 -15.37 -7.07
C LEU A 174 -6.63 -16.34 -8.21
N ASP A 175 -5.81 -15.94 -9.19
CA ASP A 175 -5.39 -16.81 -10.30
C ASP A 175 -4.56 -18.02 -9.80
N GLU A 176 -3.79 -17.80 -8.73
CA GLU A 176 -2.97 -18.82 -8.10
C GLU A 176 -3.73 -19.65 -7.04
N ALA A 177 -4.98 -19.31 -6.69
CA ALA A 177 -5.73 -19.90 -5.58
C ALA A 177 -6.15 -21.36 -5.84
N CYS A 178 -6.27 -22.15 -4.76
CA CYS A 178 -6.72 -23.55 -4.82
C CYS A 178 -8.24 -23.71 -4.84
N PHE A 179 -8.99 -22.62 -4.65
CA PHE A 179 -10.45 -22.59 -4.72
C PHE A 179 -10.94 -21.95 -6.01
N LYS A 180 -12.26 -22.05 -6.25
CA LYS A 180 -12.91 -21.36 -7.37
C LYS A 180 -14.03 -20.47 -6.85
N LEU A 181 -14.20 -19.33 -7.52
CA LEU A 181 -15.38 -18.50 -7.33
C LEU A 181 -16.61 -19.20 -7.92
N LEU A 182 -17.76 -19.02 -7.28
CA LEU A 182 -19.05 -19.45 -7.80
C LEU A 182 -19.42 -18.64 -9.05
N ALA A 183 -20.36 -19.15 -9.85
CA ALA A 183 -20.89 -18.37 -10.95
C ALA A 183 -21.54 -17.08 -10.41
N HIS A 184 -21.23 -15.94 -11.04
CA HIS A 184 -21.71 -14.62 -10.57
C HIS A 184 -21.20 -14.20 -9.17
N GLU A 185 -20.13 -14.82 -8.69
CA GLU A 185 -19.30 -14.32 -7.60
C GLU A 185 -18.13 -13.52 -8.18
N ASN A 186 -17.82 -12.37 -7.58
CA ASN A 186 -16.75 -11.49 -8.03
C ASN A 186 -15.85 -11.09 -6.87
N LEU A 187 -14.54 -11.10 -7.11
CA LEU A 187 -13.53 -10.65 -6.16
C LEU A 187 -13.64 -9.13 -5.94
N ILE A 188 -13.60 -8.73 -4.68
CA ILE A 188 -13.49 -7.33 -4.25
C ILE A 188 -12.04 -7.01 -3.90
N MET A 189 -11.43 -7.81 -3.02
CA MET A 189 -10.07 -7.57 -2.51
C MET A 189 -9.47 -8.87 -1.96
N ALA A 190 -8.15 -8.96 -1.94
CA ALA A 190 -7.40 -9.94 -1.15
C ALA A 190 -6.27 -9.25 -0.36
N VAL A 191 -5.83 -9.89 0.71
CA VAL A 191 -4.70 -9.47 1.53
C VAL A 191 -3.97 -10.68 2.07
N GLU A 192 -2.65 -10.56 2.24
CA GLU A 192 -1.91 -11.53 3.06
C GLU A 192 -2.44 -11.47 4.50
N ALA A 193 -2.67 -12.64 5.10
CA ALA A 193 -3.18 -12.72 6.45
C ALA A 193 -2.66 -13.96 7.20
N VAL A 194 -2.71 -13.88 8.53
CA VAL A 194 -2.52 -15.01 9.44
C VAL A 194 -3.82 -15.26 10.20
N TRP A 195 -4.29 -16.51 10.22
CA TRP A 195 -5.46 -16.91 10.99
C TRP A 195 -5.05 -17.39 12.38
N THR A 196 -5.33 -16.61 13.42
CA THR A 196 -4.95 -16.94 14.79
C THR A 196 -5.99 -17.86 15.43
N LYS A 197 -5.64 -19.13 15.64
CA LYS A 197 -6.63 -20.14 16.10
C LYS A 197 -7.01 -20.00 17.57
N ASP A 198 -6.11 -19.48 18.40
CA ASP A 198 -6.31 -19.34 19.85
C ASP A 198 -6.40 -17.87 20.31
N GLY A 199 -6.46 -16.94 19.34
CA GLY A 199 -6.52 -15.50 19.59
C GLY A 199 -5.16 -14.85 19.91
N LYS A 200 -4.05 -15.58 19.75
CA LYS A 200 -2.69 -15.06 19.86
C LYS A 200 -1.86 -15.56 18.70
N GLU A 201 -1.33 -14.63 17.91
CA GLU A 201 -0.50 -15.02 16.77
C GLU A 201 0.75 -15.79 17.21
N ASP A 202 0.91 -17.00 16.67
CA ASP A 202 2.10 -17.81 16.83
C ASP A 202 2.61 -18.39 15.49
N LYS A 203 3.83 -18.94 15.51
CA LYS A 203 4.54 -19.45 14.32
C LYS A 203 3.88 -20.65 13.63
N ASN A 204 2.89 -21.28 14.25
CA ASN A 204 2.15 -22.42 13.73
C ASN A 204 0.76 -22.00 13.24
N ASP A 205 0.37 -20.74 13.44
CA ASP A 205 -0.86 -20.23 12.86
C ASP A 205 -0.75 -20.24 11.33
N PRO A 206 -1.80 -20.68 10.62
CA PRO A 206 -1.80 -20.72 9.17
C PRO A 206 -1.59 -19.32 8.58
N ARG A 207 -0.59 -19.21 7.70
CA ARG A 207 -0.38 -18.01 6.88
C ARG A 207 -0.86 -18.24 5.46
N GLY A 208 -1.47 -17.22 4.88
CA GLY A 208 -1.83 -17.23 3.47
C GLY A 208 -2.59 -15.97 3.08
N ASN A 209 -3.67 -16.13 2.31
CA ASN A 209 -4.41 -15.03 1.72
C ASN A 209 -5.87 -15.06 2.19
N LEU A 210 -6.35 -13.91 2.66
CA LEU A 210 -7.77 -13.65 2.90
C LEU A 210 -8.35 -12.98 1.65
N PHE A 211 -9.43 -13.53 1.12
CA PHE A 211 -10.17 -13.01 -0.02
C PHE A 211 -11.56 -12.54 0.43
N LEU A 212 -11.94 -11.36 -0.01
CA LEU A 212 -13.28 -10.82 0.09
C LEU A 212 -13.93 -10.82 -1.29
N THR A 213 -15.08 -11.48 -1.39
CA THR A 213 -15.95 -11.43 -2.56
C THR A 213 -17.22 -10.67 -2.23
N ASP A 214 -18.07 -10.47 -3.23
CA ASP A 214 -19.42 -9.93 -3.04
C ASP A 214 -20.42 -10.90 -2.39
N GLN A 215 -19.93 -12.03 -1.85
CA GLN A 215 -20.75 -13.09 -1.25
C GLN A 215 -20.15 -13.71 0.02
N ARG A 216 -18.82 -13.88 0.09
CA ARG A 216 -18.14 -14.60 1.18
C ARG A 216 -16.75 -14.04 1.51
N LEU A 217 -16.27 -14.41 2.69
CA LEU A 217 -14.86 -14.39 3.04
C LEU A 217 -14.28 -15.78 2.84
N ILE A 218 -13.11 -15.86 2.22
CA ILE A 218 -12.39 -17.11 1.96
C ILE A 218 -10.97 -16.94 2.48
N PHE A 219 -10.48 -17.90 3.25
CA PHE A 219 -9.08 -17.92 3.67
C PHE A 219 -8.41 -19.16 3.12
N GLU A 220 -7.39 -18.91 2.31
CA GLU A 220 -6.48 -19.91 1.79
C GLU A 220 -5.18 -19.86 2.59
N GLN A 221 -4.79 -20.97 3.20
CA GLN A 221 -3.41 -21.13 3.66
C GLN A 221 -2.51 -21.31 2.44
N LYS A 222 -1.42 -20.54 2.35
CA LYS A 222 -0.46 -20.60 1.26
C LYS A 222 0.92 -20.24 1.78
N GLU A 223 1.69 -21.26 2.19
CA GLU A 223 3.01 -21.05 2.78
C GLU A 223 3.98 -22.23 2.60
N GLU A 224 5.28 -21.96 2.63
CA GLU A 224 6.31 -23.00 2.68
C GLU A 224 6.50 -23.49 4.12
N VAL A 225 6.05 -24.70 4.42
CA VAL A 225 6.29 -25.33 5.72
C VAL A 225 7.52 -26.24 5.67
N ALA A 226 8.34 -26.19 6.73
CA ALA A 226 9.46 -27.11 6.90
C ALA A 226 8.93 -28.52 7.26
N THR A 227 9.15 -29.49 6.39
CA THR A 227 8.66 -30.87 6.60
C THR A 227 9.68 -31.76 7.29
N LYS A 228 10.98 -31.45 7.21
CA LYS A 228 12.06 -32.19 7.90
C LYS A 228 13.14 -31.26 8.47
N LYS A 229 13.59 -31.60 9.67
CA LYS A 229 14.74 -30.95 10.35
C LYS A 229 15.75 -32.02 10.76
N VAL A 230 17.02 -31.81 10.44
CA VAL A 230 18.15 -32.64 10.90
C VAL A 230 19.15 -31.72 11.59
N LEU A 231 19.45 -31.99 12.87
CA LEU A 231 20.38 -31.19 13.69
C LEU A 231 20.14 -29.66 13.57
N PHE A 232 18.89 -29.24 13.77
CA PHE A 232 18.44 -27.83 13.68
C PHE A 232 18.49 -27.19 12.27
N VAL A 233 18.91 -27.93 11.24
CA VAL A 233 18.88 -27.47 9.84
C VAL A 233 17.63 -27.99 9.14
N THR A 234 16.86 -27.07 8.55
CA THR A 234 15.73 -27.42 7.67
C THR A 234 16.26 -28.06 6.40
N THR A 235 15.84 -29.29 6.12
CA THR A 235 16.33 -30.09 4.98
C THR A 235 15.31 -30.19 3.86
N GLU A 236 14.03 -30.10 4.18
CA GLU A 236 12.94 -30.15 3.20
C GLU A 236 11.87 -29.13 3.55
N ARG A 237 11.31 -28.50 2.51
CA ARG A 237 10.15 -27.60 2.58
C ARG A 237 9.09 -28.09 1.62
N LYS A 238 7.82 -27.88 1.96
CA LYS A 238 6.67 -28.15 1.10
C LYS A 238 5.77 -26.93 1.09
N LEU A 239 5.29 -26.54 -0.09
CA LEU A 239 4.20 -25.57 -0.21
C LEU A 239 2.91 -26.25 0.28
N VAL A 240 2.32 -25.71 1.34
CA VAL A 240 0.95 -26.02 1.77
C VAL A 240 0.05 -24.98 1.13
N GLN A 241 -0.96 -25.47 0.40
CA GLN A 241 -1.97 -24.62 -0.23
C GLN A 241 -3.34 -25.27 -0.06
N GLU A 242 -4.20 -24.69 0.77
CA GLU A 242 -5.49 -25.26 1.16
C GLU A 242 -6.50 -24.17 1.54
N GLU A 243 -7.75 -24.31 1.10
CA GLU A 243 -8.87 -23.48 1.60
C GLU A 243 -9.21 -23.96 3.01
N LEU A 244 -8.89 -23.16 4.03
CA LEU A 244 -9.18 -23.54 5.41
C LEU A 244 -10.59 -23.16 5.83
N PHE A 245 -11.13 -22.05 5.30
CA PHE A 245 -12.53 -21.72 5.44
C PHE A 245 -13.05 -20.88 4.28
N SER A 246 -14.35 -21.01 4.03
CA SER A 246 -15.14 -20.16 3.14
C SER A 246 -16.49 -19.91 3.81
N ILE A 247 -16.76 -18.67 4.21
CA ILE A 247 -17.95 -18.30 5.00
C ILE A 247 -18.78 -17.23 4.27
N PRO A 248 -20.11 -17.42 4.11
CA PRO A 248 -20.99 -16.39 3.61
C PRO A 248 -20.92 -15.12 4.47
N LEU A 249 -20.89 -13.93 3.87
CA LEU A 249 -20.84 -12.68 4.64
C LEU A 249 -22.06 -12.49 5.54
N SER A 250 -23.22 -12.98 5.11
CA SER A 250 -24.46 -12.96 5.91
C SER A 250 -24.44 -13.91 7.12
N SER A 251 -23.40 -14.73 7.28
CA SER A 251 -23.22 -15.61 8.45
C SER A 251 -22.41 -14.95 9.59
N ILE A 252 -21.90 -13.74 9.36
CA ILE A 252 -21.13 -12.96 10.34
C ILE A 252 -22.11 -12.14 11.20
N ASP A 253 -22.20 -12.46 12.49
CA ASP A 253 -23.09 -11.80 13.46
C ASP A 253 -22.49 -10.50 14.01
N ASP A 254 -21.17 -10.47 14.25
CA ASP A 254 -20.42 -9.33 14.80
C ASP A 254 -19.03 -9.32 14.18
N MET A 255 -18.51 -8.13 13.88
CA MET A 255 -17.17 -7.96 13.32
C MET A 255 -16.52 -6.68 13.85
N LYS A 256 -15.24 -6.78 14.20
CA LYS A 256 -14.48 -5.67 14.80
C LYS A 256 -13.06 -5.60 14.25
N ALA A 257 -12.61 -4.38 14.02
CA ALA A 257 -11.20 -4.06 13.87
C ALA A 257 -10.58 -3.89 15.26
N THR A 258 -9.54 -4.65 15.58
CA THR A 258 -8.86 -4.59 16.88
C THR A 258 -7.37 -4.28 16.73
N GLU A 259 -6.81 -3.64 17.78
CA GLU A 259 -5.38 -3.35 17.90
C GLU A 259 -4.76 -4.39 18.82
N GLN A 260 -3.72 -5.09 18.37
CA GLN A 260 -2.89 -5.93 19.23
C GLN A 260 -1.42 -5.50 19.15
N GLY A 261 -0.75 -5.45 20.30
CA GLY A 261 0.69 -5.16 20.41
C GLY A 261 1.06 -3.72 20.82
N LEU A 262 2.33 -3.54 21.22
CA LEU A 262 2.90 -2.27 21.71
C LEU A 262 2.95 -1.16 20.65
N PHE A 263 2.80 -1.50 19.36
CA PHE A 263 2.94 -0.57 18.22
C PHE A 263 1.61 -0.14 17.57
N LYS A 264 0.45 -0.49 18.14
CA LYS A 264 -0.89 0.10 17.85
C LYS A 264 -1.25 0.29 16.36
N ASN A 265 -1.00 -0.70 15.52
CA ASN A 265 -1.63 -0.75 14.21
C ASN A 265 -2.91 -1.59 14.29
N LYS A 266 -3.98 -1.15 13.62
CA LYS A 266 -5.27 -1.85 13.53
C LYS A 266 -5.18 -2.94 12.47
N ASP A 267 -4.49 -4.01 12.83
CA ASP A 267 -4.17 -5.04 11.86
C ASP A 267 -5.01 -6.30 12.09
N PHE A 268 -5.82 -6.36 13.14
CA PHE A 268 -6.65 -7.53 13.44
C PHE A 268 -8.11 -7.34 13.05
N LEU A 269 -8.69 -8.37 12.43
CA LEU A 269 -10.10 -8.51 12.10
C LEU A 269 -10.70 -9.67 12.92
N ASP A 270 -11.58 -9.34 13.85
CA ASP A 270 -12.31 -10.29 14.68
C ASP A 270 -13.71 -10.51 14.14
N LEU A 271 -14.07 -11.76 13.84
CA LEU A 271 -15.37 -12.17 13.33
C LEU A 271 -16.03 -13.11 14.34
N LYS A 272 -17.30 -12.86 14.68
CA LYS A 272 -18.16 -13.83 15.32
C LYS A 272 -19.15 -14.34 14.29
N LEU A 273 -19.20 -15.66 14.15
CA LEU A 273 -20.09 -16.31 13.21
C LEU A 273 -21.31 -16.82 13.96
N ASN A 274 -22.40 -16.99 13.21
CA ASN A 274 -23.60 -17.57 13.75
C ASN A 274 -23.36 -19.00 14.26
N SER A 275 -24.29 -19.48 15.10
CA SER A 275 -24.21 -20.80 15.74
C SER A 275 -24.09 -22.00 14.79
N GLN A 276 -24.31 -21.82 13.48
CA GLN A 276 -24.27 -22.89 12.48
C GLN A 276 -22.92 -22.97 11.75
N ALA A 277 -22.04 -21.98 11.94
CA ALA A 277 -20.72 -22.00 11.33
C ALA A 277 -19.77 -22.98 12.05
N THR A 278 -18.92 -23.64 11.27
CA THR A 278 -17.88 -24.57 11.73
C THR A 278 -16.92 -23.93 12.74
N HIS A 279 -16.71 -22.62 12.63
CA HIS A 279 -15.96 -21.81 13.59
C HIS A 279 -16.92 -20.80 14.22
N HIS A 280 -16.94 -20.68 15.54
CA HIS A 280 -17.77 -19.67 16.20
C HIS A 280 -17.09 -18.29 16.24
N GLN A 281 -15.76 -18.28 16.14
CA GLN A 281 -14.96 -17.07 16.09
C GLN A 281 -13.78 -17.27 15.14
N ILE A 282 -13.46 -16.24 14.36
CA ILE A 282 -12.29 -16.17 13.49
C ILE A 282 -11.57 -14.86 13.81
N GLN A 283 -10.26 -14.92 14.03
CA GLN A 283 -9.42 -13.73 14.21
C GLN A 283 -8.30 -13.76 13.17
N LEU A 284 -8.12 -12.67 12.44
CA LEU A 284 -7.17 -12.58 11.33
C LEU A 284 -6.27 -11.37 11.53
N HIS A 285 -4.95 -11.56 11.45
CA HIS A 285 -4.00 -10.47 11.30
C HIS A 285 -3.80 -10.19 9.81
N LEU A 286 -4.02 -8.96 9.37
CA LEU A 286 -3.91 -8.50 7.98
C LEU A 286 -2.59 -7.75 7.77
N PHE A 287 -1.86 -8.09 6.70
CA PHE A 287 -0.58 -7.44 6.41
C PHE A 287 -0.74 -6.31 5.39
N GLY A 288 -0.34 -5.10 5.79
CA GLY A 288 -0.25 -3.94 4.89
C GLY A 288 -1.58 -3.35 4.43
N GLN A 289 -2.70 -3.79 5.01
CA GLN A 289 -4.04 -3.20 4.84
C GLN A 289 -4.71 -3.01 6.21
N ASP A 290 -5.47 -1.93 6.37
CA ASP A 290 -6.14 -1.58 7.63
C ASP A 290 -7.40 -2.44 7.84
N SER A 291 -7.56 -3.04 9.03
CA SER A 291 -8.73 -3.88 9.31
C SER A 291 -10.05 -3.10 9.39
N ALA A 292 -10.01 -1.78 9.63
CA ALA A 292 -11.17 -0.91 9.53
C ALA A 292 -11.62 -0.69 8.07
N ASP A 293 -10.68 -0.66 7.11
CA ASP A 293 -11.03 -0.61 5.69
C ASP A 293 -11.70 -1.93 5.26
N TRP A 294 -11.22 -3.07 5.75
CA TRP A 294 -11.86 -4.38 5.54
C TRP A 294 -13.27 -4.45 6.12
N LEU A 295 -13.47 -3.97 7.35
CA LEU A 295 -14.79 -3.82 7.96
C LEU A 295 -15.72 -2.94 7.09
N SER A 296 -15.21 -1.83 6.58
CA SER A 296 -15.94 -0.94 5.67
C SER A 296 -16.33 -1.64 4.36
N MET A 297 -15.42 -2.42 3.75
CA MET A 297 -15.71 -3.18 2.54
C MET A 297 -16.80 -4.24 2.78
N ILE A 298 -16.70 -5.02 3.85
CA ILE A 298 -17.71 -6.04 4.17
C ILE A 298 -19.08 -5.40 4.43
N ASN A 299 -19.11 -4.26 5.15
CA ASN A 299 -20.36 -3.51 5.36
C ASN A 299 -20.97 -3.00 4.05
N LYS A 300 -20.15 -2.57 3.08
CA LYS A 300 -20.62 -2.18 1.75
C LYS A 300 -21.19 -3.34 0.94
N VAL A 301 -20.72 -4.57 1.18
CA VAL A 301 -21.33 -5.76 0.57
C VAL A 301 -22.71 -5.99 1.20
N ASN A 302 -22.78 -5.98 2.53
CA ASN A 302 -24.04 -6.20 3.26
C ASN A 302 -25.10 -5.12 2.99
N SER A 303 -24.71 -3.86 2.74
CA SER A 303 -25.62 -2.77 2.36
C SER A 303 -26.03 -2.79 0.87
N GLY A 304 -25.43 -3.68 0.07
CA GLY A 304 -25.60 -3.73 -1.38
C GLY A 304 -24.95 -2.55 -2.12
N ASP A 305 -24.04 -1.81 -1.49
CA ASP A 305 -23.39 -0.66 -2.14
C ASP A 305 -22.41 -1.10 -3.23
N TYR A 306 -21.74 -2.24 -3.06
CA TYR A 306 -20.95 -2.83 -4.13
C TYR A 306 -21.81 -3.18 -5.35
N ASP A 307 -23.05 -3.68 -5.14
CA ASP A 307 -23.95 -4.02 -6.23
C ASP A 307 -24.43 -2.79 -7.01
N LYS A 308 -24.67 -1.65 -6.32
CA LYS A 308 -24.99 -0.37 -6.96
C LYS A 308 -23.81 0.23 -7.74
N ASN A 309 -22.59 -0.19 -7.39
CA ASN A 309 -21.33 0.34 -7.93
C ASN A 309 -20.66 -0.63 -8.92
N ARG A 310 -21.43 -1.54 -9.54
CA ARG A 310 -20.91 -2.45 -10.56
C ARG A 310 -20.82 -1.79 -11.94
N THR A 311 -19.86 -2.25 -12.74
CA THR A 311 -19.79 -2.00 -14.19
C THR A 311 -20.68 -2.94 -15.00
N LYS A 312 -21.08 -4.07 -14.40
CA LYS A 312 -21.98 -5.08 -14.98
C LYS A 312 -23.02 -5.50 -13.94
N GLU A 313 -24.30 -5.40 -14.29
CA GLU A 313 -25.40 -5.84 -13.45
C GLU A 313 -25.43 -7.36 -13.29
N VAL A 314 -25.90 -7.83 -12.15
CA VAL A 314 -26.20 -9.25 -11.93
C VAL A 314 -27.50 -9.58 -12.68
N PRO A 315 -27.54 -10.64 -13.49
CA PRO A 315 -28.77 -11.00 -14.21
C PRO A 315 -29.94 -11.25 -13.25
N GLN A 316 -31.13 -10.74 -13.60
CA GLN A 316 -32.33 -10.86 -12.77
C GLN A 316 -32.70 -12.33 -12.48
N GLU A 317 -32.48 -13.22 -13.44
CA GLU A 317 -32.71 -14.66 -13.30
C GLU A 317 -31.89 -15.26 -12.13
N VAL A 318 -30.65 -14.79 -11.93
CA VAL A 318 -29.79 -15.24 -10.82
C VAL A 318 -30.34 -14.75 -9.48
N ILE A 319 -30.85 -13.52 -9.44
CA ILE A 319 -31.47 -12.95 -8.24
C ILE A 319 -32.77 -13.70 -7.90
N ASP A 320 -33.60 -13.98 -8.90
CA ASP A 320 -34.87 -14.67 -8.74
C ASP A 320 -34.67 -16.13 -8.31
N LYS A 321 -33.62 -16.80 -8.82
CA LYS A 321 -33.24 -18.16 -8.39
C LYS A 321 -32.98 -18.22 -6.88
N ILE A 322 -32.27 -17.24 -6.32
CA ILE A 322 -32.01 -17.19 -4.87
C ILE A 322 -33.30 -16.90 -4.10
N LYS A 323 -34.09 -15.93 -4.55
CA LYS A 323 -35.34 -15.54 -3.86
C LYS A 323 -36.35 -16.68 -3.80
N ASN A 324 -36.39 -17.51 -4.84
CA ASN A 324 -37.31 -18.63 -4.97
C ASN A 324 -36.75 -19.93 -4.41
N ALA A 325 -35.55 -19.90 -3.84
CA ALA A 325 -34.93 -21.09 -3.27
C ALA A 325 -35.78 -21.67 -2.13
N PRO A 326 -35.85 -23.01 -2.00
CA PRO A 326 -36.70 -23.66 -1.02
C PRO A 326 -36.23 -23.33 0.41
N THR A 327 -37.16 -22.87 1.24
CA THR A 327 -36.95 -22.61 2.68
C THR A 327 -37.31 -23.82 3.55
N ILE A 328 -37.87 -24.87 2.95
CA ILE A 328 -38.22 -26.14 3.59
C ILE A 328 -37.60 -27.28 2.78
N CYS A 329 -36.94 -28.21 3.45
CA CYS A 329 -36.37 -29.38 2.82
C CYS A 329 -37.48 -30.27 2.24
N PRO A 330 -37.49 -30.55 0.93
CA PRO A 330 -38.53 -31.39 0.32
C PRO A 330 -38.43 -32.85 0.77
N SER A 331 -37.30 -33.29 1.33
CA SER A 331 -37.09 -34.67 1.78
C SER A 331 -37.50 -34.92 3.23
N CYS A 332 -37.19 -34.00 4.15
CA CYS A 332 -37.47 -34.19 5.59
C CYS A 332 -38.42 -33.16 6.21
N GLY A 333 -38.84 -32.13 5.47
CA GLY A 333 -39.74 -31.08 5.97
C GLY A 333 -39.11 -30.08 6.95
N ALA A 334 -37.80 -30.20 7.23
CA ALA A 334 -37.11 -29.25 8.10
C ALA A 334 -36.96 -27.87 7.46
N THR A 335 -37.06 -26.80 8.25
CA THR A 335 -36.75 -25.44 7.81
C THR A 335 -35.26 -25.31 7.53
N ILE A 336 -34.91 -24.90 6.32
CA ILE A 336 -33.53 -24.75 5.88
C ILE A 336 -32.98 -23.43 6.42
N LYS A 337 -31.83 -23.49 7.08
CA LYS A 337 -31.09 -22.30 7.54
C LYS A 337 -29.83 -22.02 6.74
N ALA A 338 -29.48 -22.91 5.80
CA ALA A 338 -28.35 -22.73 4.89
C ALA A 338 -28.47 -21.41 4.12
N VAL A 339 -27.36 -20.66 4.05
CA VAL A 339 -27.28 -19.45 3.24
C VAL A 339 -27.07 -19.84 1.78
N ILE A 340 -27.92 -19.31 0.91
CA ILE A 340 -27.92 -19.62 -0.52
C ILE A 340 -27.24 -18.47 -1.27
N LEU A 341 -26.15 -18.79 -1.97
CA LEU A 341 -25.32 -17.84 -2.71
C LEU A 341 -25.63 -17.86 -4.20
N ARG A 342 -25.36 -16.74 -4.89
CA ARG A 342 -25.36 -16.66 -6.35
C ARG A 342 -24.35 -17.65 -6.91
N GLY A 343 -24.79 -18.38 -7.92
CA GLY A 343 -24.00 -19.42 -8.59
C GLY A 343 -24.07 -20.79 -7.95
N MET A 344 -24.84 -20.97 -6.88
CA MET A 344 -25.17 -22.30 -6.38
C MET A 344 -26.27 -22.93 -7.24
N ASP A 345 -26.07 -24.19 -7.60
CA ASP A 345 -27.08 -25.01 -8.29
C ASP A 345 -27.72 -26.06 -7.38
N GLN A 346 -27.06 -26.37 -6.27
CA GLN A 346 -27.56 -27.27 -5.24
C GLN A 346 -26.89 -27.00 -3.89
N PHE A 347 -27.51 -27.49 -2.83
CA PHE A 347 -26.97 -27.48 -1.47
C PHE A 347 -27.50 -28.68 -0.68
N ASP A 348 -26.81 -29.05 0.40
CA ASP A 348 -27.19 -30.18 1.23
C ASP A 348 -28.07 -29.74 2.40
N CYS A 349 -29.10 -30.53 2.71
CA CYS A 349 -29.90 -30.30 3.91
C CYS A 349 -29.10 -30.62 5.17
N GLU A 350 -28.88 -29.62 6.02
CA GLU A 350 -28.16 -29.72 7.31
C GLU A 350 -28.75 -30.74 8.30
N TYR A 351 -30.00 -31.19 8.09
CA TYR A 351 -30.69 -32.14 8.96
C TYR A 351 -30.69 -33.59 8.46
N CYS A 352 -30.88 -33.80 7.15
CA CYS A 352 -31.04 -35.15 6.58
C CYS A 352 -30.01 -35.50 5.50
N GLY A 353 -29.14 -34.56 5.13
CA GLY A 353 -28.12 -34.76 4.09
C GLY A 353 -28.67 -34.85 2.66
N ALA A 354 -29.96 -34.61 2.45
CA ALA A 354 -30.55 -34.62 1.10
C ALA A 354 -30.01 -33.46 0.27
N VAL A 355 -29.60 -33.75 -0.97
CA VAL A 355 -29.19 -32.75 -1.96
C VAL A 355 -30.44 -32.04 -2.50
N ILE A 356 -30.50 -30.72 -2.32
CA ILE A 356 -31.58 -29.87 -2.78
C ILE A 356 -31.08 -29.06 -3.98
N ARG A 357 -31.76 -29.18 -5.12
CA ARG A 357 -31.45 -28.43 -6.34
C ARG A 357 -32.20 -27.10 -6.37
N LEU A 358 -31.53 -26.06 -6.90
CA LEU A 358 -32.01 -24.68 -7.00
C LEU A 358 -32.53 -24.35 -8.40
#